data_AF-A0A380T271-F1
#
_entry.id   AF-A0A380T271-F1
#
_cell.length_a   1.000
_cell.length_b   1.000
_cell.length_c   1.000
_cell.angle_alpha   90.00
_cell.angle_beta   90.00
_cell.angle_gamma   90.00
#
_symmetry.space_group_name_H-M   'P 1'
#
loop_
_entity.id
_entity.type
_entity.pdbx_description
1 polymer ?
#
loop_
_entity_poly.entity_id
_entity_poly.type
_entity_poly.pdbx_seq_one_letter_code
_entity_poly.pdbx_strand_id
1 'polypeptide(L)'
;MQAARAEWNRLQRGTATLSYTLAKGRPELTPDQTYSLVGVKAEISAIIWLGGNLRHSFTSDSFTTSMDLESKLPDQDDLEDLVDKKTNYTGITATYRDEKTGKQKTVTAGDQTNPQRLTHLYASKGSAKRAVDREWKRAMGKQ
;
A
#
# COMPACT_ATOMS: atom_id res chain seq x y z
N MET A 1 11.61 -3.53 24.46
CA MET A 1 10.24 -3.79 23.98
C MET A 1 9.39 -2.53 23.74
N GLN A 2 9.65 -1.39 24.40
CA GLN A 2 8.85 -0.17 24.20
C GLN A 2 9.14 0.54 22.86
N ALA A 3 10.41 0.59 22.41
CA ALA A 3 10.79 1.19 21.12
C ALA A 3 10.14 0.47 19.91
N ALA A 4 10.16 -0.87 19.90
CA ALA A 4 9.54 -1.66 18.83
C ALA A 4 8.01 -1.44 18.73
N ARG A 5 7.32 -1.26 19.87
CA ARG A 5 5.87 -0.96 19.90
C ARG A 5 5.57 0.48 19.46
N ALA A 6 6.43 1.43 19.80
CA ALA A 6 6.29 2.82 19.37
C ALA A 6 6.50 2.95 17.85
N GLU A 7 7.51 2.27 17.31
CA GLU A 7 7.77 2.15 15.86
C GLU A 7 6.61 1.46 15.14
N TRP A 8 6.10 0.35 15.69
CA TRP A 8 4.94 -0.36 15.14
C TRP A 8 3.69 0.53 15.05
N ASN A 9 3.34 1.20 16.15
CA ASN A 9 2.19 2.11 16.17
C ASN A 9 2.38 3.34 15.27
N ARG A 10 3.64 3.73 15.00
CA ARG A 10 3.98 4.83 14.09
C ARG A 10 3.81 4.43 12.63
N LEU A 11 4.26 3.23 12.26
CA LEU A 11 4.03 2.63 10.94
C LEU A 11 2.53 2.48 10.65
N GLN A 12 1.75 2.07 11.65
CA GLN A 12 0.29 1.93 11.54
C GLN A 12 -0.44 3.27 11.26
N ARG A 13 0.15 4.42 11.65
CA ARG A 13 -0.37 5.75 11.28
C ARG A 13 -0.02 6.16 9.85
N GLY A 14 0.94 5.47 9.21
CA GLY A 14 1.37 5.69 7.83
C GLY A 14 0.66 4.80 6.81
N THR A 15 0.03 3.72 7.25
CA THR A 15 -0.74 2.79 6.40
C THR A 15 -2.13 3.34 6.09
N ALA A 16 -2.57 3.18 4.83
CA ALA A 16 -3.93 3.51 4.43
C ALA A 16 -4.87 2.36 4.79
N THR A 17 -6.07 2.67 5.24
CA THR A 17 -7.14 1.69 5.51
C THR A 17 -8.25 1.81 4.48
N LEU A 18 -8.95 0.70 4.23
CA LEU A 18 -10.08 0.64 3.31
C LEU A 18 -11.09 -0.40 3.79
N SER A 19 -12.35 0.00 3.94
CA SER A 19 -13.47 -0.94 4.11
C SER A 19 -14.22 -1.10 2.79
N TYR A 20 -14.50 -2.34 2.40
CA TYR A 20 -15.17 -2.66 1.13
C TYR A 20 -16.17 -3.80 1.28
N THR A 21 -17.36 -3.65 0.69
CA THR A 21 -18.39 -4.70 0.68
C THR A 21 -18.60 -5.22 -0.73
N LEU A 22 -18.38 -6.52 -0.90
CA LEU A 22 -18.67 -7.27 -2.12
C LEU A 22 -20.15 -7.65 -2.15
N ALA A 23 -20.83 -7.26 -3.23
CA ALA A 23 -22.24 -7.59 -3.45
C ALA A 23 -22.49 -9.11 -3.58
N LYS A 24 -21.50 -9.85 -4.08
CA LYS A 24 -21.50 -11.31 -4.10
C LYS A 24 -20.46 -11.82 -3.12
N GLY A 25 -20.88 -12.68 -2.21
CA GLY A 25 -20.04 -13.27 -1.20
C GLY A 25 -18.98 -14.18 -1.83
N ARG A 26 -17.81 -14.17 -1.20
CA ARG A 26 -16.61 -14.89 -1.64
C ARG A 26 -16.02 -15.64 -0.45
N PRO A 27 -16.45 -16.89 -0.20
CA PRO A 27 -16.04 -17.66 0.96
C PRO A 27 -14.58 -18.15 0.85
N GLU A 28 -13.97 -18.02 -0.33
CA GLU A 28 -12.56 -18.34 -0.56
C GLU A 28 -11.60 -17.30 0.03
N LEU A 29 -12.10 -16.11 0.39
CA LEU A 29 -11.27 -15.05 0.93
C LEU A 29 -10.93 -15.33 2.39
N THR A 30 -9.66 -15.17 2.74
CA THR A 30 -9.20 -15.32 4.12
C THR A 30 -8.57 -14.02 4.65
N PRO A 31 -8.61 -13.79 5.97
CA PRO A 31 -7.71 -12.84 6.60
C PRO A 31 -6.24 -13.08 6.23
N ASP A 32 -5.42 -12.05 6.38
CA ASP A 32 -3.96 -12.06 6.20
C ASP A 32 -3.46 -12.36 4.78
N GLN A 33 -4.36 -12.51 3.81
CA GLN A 33 -4.00 -12.59 2.39
C GLN A 33 -3.88 -11.20 1.75
N THR A 34 -3.07 -11.13 0.69
CA THR A 34 -2.97 -9.91 -0.11
C THR A 34 -3.97 -9.88 -1.25
N TYR A 35 -4.65 -8.74 -1.41
CA TYR A 35 -5.70 -8.52 -2.40
C TYR A 35 -5.36 -7.36 -3.34
N SER A 36 -5.82 -7.47 -4.59
CA SER A 36 -5.86 -6.37 -5.55
C SER A 36 -7.31 -5.99 -5.83
N LEU A 37 -7.59 -4.69 -5.88
CA LEU A 37 -8.93 -4.19 -6.16
C LEU A 37 -9.00 -3.64 -7.59
N VAL A 38 -10.01 -4.08 -8.33
CA VAL A 38 -10.22 -3.74 -9.74
C VAL A 38 -11.55 -3.02 -9.90
N GLY A 39 -11.63 -2.06 -10.83
CA GLY A 39 -12.83 -1.25 -11.05
C GLY A 39 -13.05 -0.12 -10.02
N VAL A 40 -12.04 0.16 -9.20
CA VAL A 40 -12.02 1.27 -8.23
C VAL A 40 -11.12 2.41 -8.71
N LYS A 41 -11.02 3.51 -7.95
CA LYS A 41 -10.11 4.63 -8.27
C LYS A 41 -8.68 4.14 -8.49
N ALA A 42 -8.00 4.72 -9.47
CA ALA A 42 -6.67 4.28 -9.91
C ALA A 42 -5.62 4.27 -8.77
N GLU A 43 -5.73 5.21 -7.83
CA GLU A 43 -4.86 5.30 -6.65
C GLU A 43 -5.05 4.12 -5.69
N ILE A 44 -6.28 3.59 -5.59
CA ILE A 44 -6.63 2.46 -4.73
C ILE A 44 -6.23 1.14 -5.39
N SER A 45 -6.54 0.99 -6.69
CA SER A 45 -6.18 -0.21 -7.47
C SER A 45 -4.67 -0.37 -7.67
N ALA A 46 -3.91 0.73 -7.53
CA ALA A 46 -2.46 0.74 -7.64
C ALA A 46 -1.74 0.05 -6.48
N ILE A 47 -2.41 -0.14 -5.35
CA ILE A 47 -1.84 -0.61 -4.07
C ILE A 47 -2.19 -2.09 -3.86
N ILE A 48 -1.25 -2.85 -3.30
CA ILE A 48 -1.53 -4.18 -2.75
C ILE A 48 -2.09 -4.02 -1.34
N TRP A 49 -3.26 -4.61 -1.10
CA TRP A 49 -3.97 -4.56 0.17
C TRP A 49 -3.75 -5.84 0.97
N LEU A 50 -3.68 -5.76 2.28
CA LEU A 50 -3.65 -6.87 3.22
C LEU A 50 -5.03 -7.01 3.86
N GLY A 51 -5.59 -8.21 3.87
CA GLY A 51 -6.85 -8.51 4.53
C GLY A 51 -6.72 -8.49 6.04
N GLY A 52 -7.52 -7.66 6.71
CA GLY A 52 -7.71 -7.69 8.16
C GLY A 52 -8.96 -8.48 8.51
N ASN A 53 -10.04 -7.79 8.86
CA ASN A 53 -11.30 -8.43 9.19
C ASN A 53 -12.10 -8.78 7.94
N LEU A 54 -12.60 -10.02 7.86
CA LEU A 54 -13.53 -10.45 6.82
C LEU A 54 -14.82 -10.94 7.48
N ARG A 55 -15.95 -10.45 6.98
CA ARG A 55 -17.28 -10.86 7.45
C ARG A 55 -18.13 -11.31 6.28
N HIS A 56 -18.51 -12.59 6.29
CA HIS A 56 -19.53 -13.11 5.39
C HIS A 56 -20.91 -12.94 6.03
N SER A 57 -21.88 -12.51 5.23
CA SER A 57 -23.29 -12.46 5.65
C SER A 57 -24.13 -13.23 4.65
N PHE A 58 -24.92 -14.16 5.15
CA PHE A 58 -25.77 -15.05 4.37
C PHE A 58 -27.21 -14.92 4.86
N THR A 59 -28.11 -14.64 3.92
CA THR A 59 -29.56 -14.64 4.10
C THR A 59 -30.20 -15.53 3.03
N SER A 60 -31.52 -15.74 3.09
CA SER A 60 -32.26 -16.50 2.07
C SER A 60 -32.01 -16.01 0.64
N ASP A 61 -31.83 -14.69 0.48
CA ASP A 61 -31.81 -14.03 -0.83
C ASP A 61 -30.46 -13.37 -1.16
N SER A 62 -29.51 -13.40 -0.22
CA SER A 62 -28.23 -12.71 -0.40
C SER A 62 -27.07 -13.43 0.25
N PHE A 63 -25.92 -13.30 -0.40
CA PHE A 63 -24.65 -13.68 0.17
C PHE A 63 -23.66 -12.58 -0.13
N THR A 64 -23.12 -11.95 0.91
CA THR A 64 -22.21 -10.79 0.79
C THR A 64 -20.94 -11.03 1.59
N THR A 65 -19.90 -10.24 1.31
CA THR A 65 -18.65 -10.28 2.08
C THR A 65 -18.15 -8.87 2.28
N SER A 66 -18.00 -8.45 3.53
CA SER A 66 -17.37 -7.19 3.92
C SER A 66 -15.93 -7.44 4.34
N MET A 67 -15.03 -6.55 3.95
CA MET A 67 -13.60 -6.65 4.20
C MET A 67 -13.07 -5.34 4.75
N ASP A 68 -12.26 -5.41 5.80
CA ASP A 68 -11.37 -4.35 6.21
C ASP A 68 -9.96 -4.67 5.71
N LEU A 69 -9.36 -3.70 5.05
CA LEU A 69 -8.10 -3.83 4.34
C LEU A 69 -7.11 -2.76 4.80
N GLU A 70 -5.84 -3.13 4.85
CA GLU A 70 -4.73 -2.20 5.12
C GLU A 70 -3.77 -2.21 3.93
N SER A 71 -3.18 -1.07 3.58
CA SER A 71 -2.17 -1.04 2.53
C SER A 71 -0.96 -1.87 2.94
N LYS A 72 -0.54 -2.83 2.13
CA LYS A 72 0.65 -3.63 2.41
C LYS A 72 1.88 -2.74 2.34
N LEU A 73 2.74 -2.85 3.36
CA LEU A 73 4.07 -2.24 3.35
C LEU A 73 5.06 -3.09 2.54
N PRO A 74 6.12 -2.49 1.98
CA PRO A 74 7.30 -3.22 1.52
C PRO A 74 7.87 -4.18 2.59
N ASP A 75 8.75 -5.09 2.21
CA ASP A 75 9.33 -6.05 3.17
C ASP A 75 10.35 -5.39 4.12
N GLN A 76 10.71 -6.10 5.21
CA GLN A 76 11.28 -5.54 6.44
C GLN A 76 12.55 -4.68 6.25
N ASP A 77 13.42 -5.03 5.30
CA ASP A 77 14.65 -4.28 4.99
C ASP A 77 14.37 -2.88 4.40
N ASP A 78 13.18 -2.66 3.85
CA ASP A 78 12.77 -1.39 3.23
C ASP A 78 11.94 -0.50 4.18
N LEU A 79 11.67 -0.94 5.42
CA LEU A 79 10.78 -0.25 6.37
C LEU A 79 11.45 0.82 7.22
N GLU A 80 12.76 0.73 7.49
CA GLU A 80 13.46 1.61 8.45
C GLU A 80 13.35 3.10 8.07
N ASP A 81 13.30 3.40 6.76
CA ASP A 81 13.19 4.78 6.24
C ASP A 81 11.73 5.28 6.07
N LEU A 82 10.72 4.42 6.20
CA LEU A 82 9.31 4.80 5.96
C LEU A 82 8.67 5.57 7.12
N VAL A 83 9.34 5.51 8.27
CA VAL A 83 8.86 6.00 9.56
C VAL A 83 8.86 7.54 9.60
N ASP A 84 9.80 8.19 8.91
CA ASP A 84 9.98 9.64 8.87
C ASP A 84 9.66 10.22 7.48
N LYS A 85 8.56 10.97 7.38
CA LYS A 85 8.31 11.83 6.21
C LYS A 85 9.34 12.95 6.22
N LYS A 86 10.33 12.85 5.35
CA LYS A 86 11.37 13.86 5.16
C LYS A 86 10.75 15.10 4.52
N THR A 87 11.05 16.27 5.08
CA THR A 87 10.53 17.54 4.56
C THR A 87 11.41 18.07 3.42
N ASN A 88 12.71 17.79 3.44
CA ASN A 88 13.70 18.16 2.42
C ASN A 88 14.30 16.91 1.74
N TYR A 89 13.49 16.26 0.90
CA TYR A 89 13.96 15.12 0.10
C TYR A 89 14.46 15.56 -1.28
N THR A 90 15.50 14.90 -1.77
CA THR A 90 16.11 15.17 -3.09
C THR A 90 15.56 14.26 -4.19
N GLY A 91 14.78 13.26 -3.81
CA GLY A 91 14.15 12.30 -4.71
C GLY A 91 13.04 11.51 -4.02
N ILE A 92 12.38 10.65 -4.78
CA ILE A 92 11.28 9.81 -4.30
C ILE A 92 11.50 8.38 -4.79
N THR A 93 11.23 7.40 -3.94
CA THR A 93 11.21 5.99 -4.31
C THR A 93 9.88 5.32 -3.99
N ALA A 94 9.54 4.31 -4.77
CA ALA A 94 8.38 3.46 -4.51
C ALA A 94 8.68 2.00 -4.85
N THR A 95 8.20 1.10 -4.01
CA THR A 95 8.39 -0.34 -4.18
C THR A 95 7.16 -0.96 -4.83
N TYR A 96 7.35 -1.85 -5.81
CA TYR A 96 6.30 -2.63 -6.43
C TYR A 96 6.60 -4.12 -6.38
N ARG A 97 5.55 -4.94 -6.41
CA ARG A 97 5.67 -6.39 -6.62
C ARG A 97 5.70 -6.68 -8.12
N ASP A 98 6.73 -7.35 -8.59
CA ASP A 98 6.84 -7.80 -9.98
C ASP A 98 5.91 -9.00 -10.20
N GLU A 99 4.93 -8.85 -11.10
CA GLU A 99 3.89 -9.87 -11.34
C GLU A 99 4.45 -11.21 -11.83
N LYS A 100 5.60 -11.22 -12.51
CA LYS A 100 6.19 -12.44 -13.07
C LYS A 100 6.98 -13.23 -12.05
N THR A 101 7.68 -12.52 -11.16
CA THR A 101 8.64 -13.12 -10.23
C THR A 101 8.17 -13.12 -8.78
N GLY A 102 7.11 -12.37 -8.45
CA GLY A 102 6.66 -12.12 -7.09
C GLY A 102 7.61 -11.25 -6.25
N LYS A 103 8.79 -10.90 -6.80
CA LYS A 103 9.82 -10.14 -6.08
C LYS A 103 9.48 -8.67 -6.02
N GLN A 104 9.85 -8.04 -4.90
CA GLN A 104 9.74 -6.59 -4.77
C GLN A 104 10.89 -5.89 -5.50
N LYS A 105 10.58 -4.78 -6.18
CA LYS A 105 11.53 -3.95 -6.92
C LYS A 105 11.20 -2.49 -6.69
N THR A 106 12.21 -1.64 -6.76
CA THR A 106 12.05 -0.21 -6.49
C THR A 106 12.15 0.61 -7.78
N VAL A 107 11.32 1.64 -7.89
CA VAL A 107 11.44 2.71 -8.89
C VAL A 107 11.77 4.02 -8.18
N THR A 108 12.48 4.90 -8.87
CA THR A 108 13.00 6.14 -8.30
C THR A 108 12.75 7.33 -9.24
N ALA A 109 12.69 8.53 -8.68
CA ALA A 109 12.80 9.80 -9.40
C ALA A 109 13.58 10.81 -8.56
N GLY A 110 14.23 11.76 -9.24
CA GLY A 110 15.11 12.73 -8.60
C GLY A 110 16.41 12.11 -8.10
N ASP A 111 17.13 12.90 -7.31
CA ASP A 111 18.42 12.53 -6.73
C ASP A 111 18.22 11.59 -5.51
N GLN A 112 19.07 10.57 -5.39
CA GLN A 112 18.93 9.52 -4.38
C GLN A 112 19.82 9.73 -3.14
N THR A 113 20.36 10.94 -2.95
CA THR A 113 21.16 11.31 -1.78
C THR A 113 20.30 11.36 -0.51
N ASN A 114 19.06 11.86 -0.62
CA ASN A 114 18.11 11.86 0.49
C ASN A 114 16.66 11.61 0.00
N PRO A 115 16.34 10.39 -0.45
CA PRO A 115 15.04 10.13 -1.04
C PRO A 115 13.95 9.94 0.02
N GLN A 116 12.74 10.39 -0.31
CA GLN A 116 11.52 10.03 0.39
C GLN A 116 10.99 8.71 -0.18
N ARG A 117 10.81 7.71 0.68
CA ARG A 117 10.21 6.43 0.30
C ARG A 117 8.68 6.49 0.46
N LEU A 118 7.93 6.00 -0.52
CA LEU A 118 6.47 5.86 -0.43
C LEU A 118 6.11 4.61 0.36
N THR A 119 5.11 4.73 1.24
CA THR A 119 4.76 3.73 2.25
C THR A 119 4.11 2.46 1.70
N HIS A 120 3.39 2.54 0.58
CA HIS A 120 2.60 1.42 0.07
C HIS A 120 3.40 0.56 -0.91
N LEU A 121 3.18 -0.75 -0.86
CA LEU A 121 3.59 -1.68 -1.91
C LEU A 121 2.65 -1.57 -3.11
N TYR A 122 3.20 -1.21 -4.26
CA TYR A 122 2.46 -1.04 -5.49
C TYR A 122 2.29 -2.35 -6.27
N ALA A 123 1.16 -2.50 -6.94
CA ALA A 123 0.82 -3.71 -7.70
C ALA A 123 1.70 -3.93 -8.94
N SER A 124 2.27 -2.87 -9.53
CA SER A 124 3.07 -2.96 -10.76
C SER A 124 4.13 -1.87 -10.87
N LYS A 125 5.10 -2.05 -11.77
CA LYS A 125 6.09 -1.01 -12.11
C LYS A 125 5.43 0.27 -12.59
N GLY A 126 4.37 0.16 -13.39
CA GLY A 126 3.65 1.30 -13.96
C GLY A 126 2.93 2.12 -12.89
N SER A 127 2.27 1.44 -11.93
CA SER A 127 1.60 2.12 -10.82
C SER A 127 2.58 2.80 -9.87
N ALA A 128 3.71 2.14 -9.56
CA ALA A 128 4.77 2.74 -8.76
C ALA A 128 5.41 3.94 -9.46
N LYS A 129 5.71 3.85 -10.75
CA LYS A 129 6.28 4.97 -11.51
C LYS A 129 5.35 6.18 -11.51
N ARG A 130 4.05 5.98 -11.77
CA ARG A 130 3.05 7.06 -11.71
C ARG A 130 2.98 7.70 -10.32
N ALA A 131 3.10 6.90 -9.26
CA ALA A 131 3.10 7.41 -7.89
C ALA A 131 4.33 8.28 -7.61
N VAL A 132 5.52 7.78 -7.97
CA VAL A 132 6.78 8.53 -7.85
C VAL A 132 6.71 9.83 -8.65
N ASP A 133 6.31 9.78 -9.93
CA ASP A 133 6.25 10.96 -10.80
C ASP A 133 5.24 12.00 -10.26
N ARG A 134 4.09 11.56 -9.73
CA ARG A 134 3.08 12.44 -9.15
C ARG A 134 3.58 13.13 -7.88
N GLU A 135 4.16 12.39 -6.94
CA GLU A 135 4.71 13.00 -5.73
C GLU A 135 5.91 13.89 -6.05
N TRP A 136 6.73 13.53 -7.04
CA TRP A 136 7.87 14.35 -7.47
C TRP A 136 7.40 15.68 -8.08
N LYS A 137 6.35 15.64 -8.91
CA LYS A 137 5.71 16.85 -9.42
C LYS A 137 5.13 17.72 -8.30
N ARG A 138 4.56 17.12 -7.26
CA ARG A 138 4.07 17.85 -6.08
C ARG A 138 5.21 18.48 -5.26
N ALA A 139 6.36 17.83 -5.20
CA ALA A 139 7.56 18.35 -4.56
C ALA A 139 8.08 19.60 -5.29
N MET A 140 8.23 19.50 -6.61
CA MET A 140 8.74 20.60 -7.45
C MET A 140 7.75 21.75 -7.59
N GLY A 141 6.45 21.49 -7.57
CA GLY A 141 5.42 22.54 -7.63
C GLY A 141 5.15 23.28 -6.30
N LYS A 142 5.83 22.87 -5.21
CA LYS A 142 5.79 23.56 -3.91
C LYS A 142 6.97 24.51 -3.70
N GLN A 143 7.89 24.60 -4.66
CA GLN A 143 9.01 25.55 -4.67
C GLN A 143 8.64 26.83 -5.40
#